data_AF-A0A4W5P5R9-F1
#
_entry.id   AF-A0A4W5P5R9-F1
#
_cell.length_a   1.000
_cell.length_b   1.000
_cell.length_c   1.000
_cell.angle_alpha   90.00
_cell.angle_beta   90.00
_cell.angle_gamma   90.00
#
_symmetry.space_group_name_H-M   'P 1'
#
loop_
_entity.id
_entity.type
_entity.pdbx_description
1 polymer ?
#
loop_
_entity_poly.entity_id
_entity_poly.type
_entity_poly.pdbx_seq_one_letter_code
_entity_poly.pdbx_strand_id
1 'polypeptide(L)'
;MKDPESDDFGFSVSDGFLEKGVYVNMIRPEGPADRAGLKPYDRILQVNHVRTRDFDCCLAVPLITEAGDKLELVISRNPLAQQLNHEQDCLDQDQGLLISALQSNSREHHHYTTTTRAMDL
;
A
#
# COMPACT_ATOMS: atom_id res chain seq x y z
N MET A 1 5.16 15.64 -17.28
CA MET A 1 4.49 16.94 -17.49
C MET A 1 3.27 16.97 -16.61
N LYS A 2 3.22 17.99 -15.76
CA LYS A 2 2.16 18.27 -14.79
C LYS A 2 0.93 18.81 -15.52
N ASP A 3 -0.28 18.56 -15.00
CA ASP A 3 -1.49 19.09 -15.61
C ASP A 3 -1.64 20.58 -15.26
N PRO A 4 -1.71 21.49 -16.26
CA PRO A 4 -1.74 22.94 -16.01
C PRO A 4 -3.05 23.43 -15.36
N GLU A 5 -4.10 22.60 -15.35
CA GLU A 5 -5.40 22.93 -14.77
C GLU A 5 -5.53 22.49 -13.30
N SER A 6 -4.83 21.43 -12.90
CA SER A 6 -4.92 20.88 -11.53
C SER A 6 -3.65 21.13 -10.71
N ASP A 7 -2.56 21.59 -11.34
CA ASP A 7 -1.24 21.70 -10.73
C ASP A 7 -0.88 20.45 -9.89
N ASP A 8 -1.24 19.28 -10.44
CA ASP A 8 -1.05 17.98 -9.82
C ASP A 8 -0.59 16.97 -10.87
N PHE A 9 0.00 15.88 -10.38
CA PHE A 9 0.42 14.74 -11.22
C PHE A 9 -0.68 13.68 -11.37
N GLY A 10 -1.87 13.94 -10.81
CA GLY A 10 -3.01 13.03 -10.87
C GLY A 10 -2.86 11.81 -9.97
N PHE A 11 -2.22 11.93 -8.81
CA PHE A 11 -2.19 10.89 -7.79
C PHE A 11 -2.21 11.50 -6.39
N SER A 12 -2.67 10.72 -5.42
CA SER A 12 -2.68 11.09 -4.00
C SER A 12 -1.74 10.19 -3.23
N VAL A 13 -1.12 10.76 -2.21
CA VAL A 13 -0.23 10.03 -1.30
C VAL A 13 -0.76 10.03 0.12
N SER A 14 -0.46 8.96 0.84
CA SER A 14 -0.81 8.77 2.25
C SER A 14 0.37 8.24 3.04
N ASP A 15 0.38 8.48 4.35
CA ASP A 15 1.36 7.92 5.27
C ASP A 15 1.15 6.41 5.47
N GLY A 16 2.25 5.69 5.64
CA GLY A 16 2.22 4.29 6.03
C GLY A 16 1.78 4.13 7.48
N PHE A 17 0.77 3.28 7.70
CA PHE A 17 0.27 2.96 9.04
C PHE A 17 1.24 2.07 9.84
N LEU A 18 1.82 1.07 9.17
CA LEU A 18 2.65 0.04 9.81
C LEU A 18 4.14 0.40 9.84
N GLU A 19 4.61 1.01 8.74
CA GLU A 19 6.00 1.42 8.56
C GLU A 19 6.05 2.86 8.10
N LYS A 20 7.09 3.59 8.50
CA LYS A 20 7.36 4.94 7.98
C LYS A 20 7.53 4.91 6.47
N GLY A 21 6.95 5.90 5.81
CA GLY A 21 7.04 6.06 4.37
C GLY A 21 5.73 6.56 3.78
N VAL A 22 5.83 6.89 2.49
CA VAL A 22 4.72 7.48 1.74
C VAL A 22 4.25 6.50 0.67
N TYR A 23 2.94 6.31 0.58
CA TYR A 23 2.29 5.33 -0.28
C TYR A 23 1.30 6.01 -1.21
N VAL A 24 1.17 5.49 -2.42
CA VAL A 24 0.19 5.99 -3.39
C VAL A 24 -1.19 5.45 -3.01
N ASN A 25 -2.11 6.34 -2.68
CA ASN A 25 -3.47 5.97 -2.27
C ASN A 25 -4.40 5.82 -3.47
N MET A 26 -4.39 6.81 -4.36
CA MET A 26 -5.27 6.86 -5.52
C MET A 26 -4.54 7.46 -6.71
N ILE A 27 -4.93 7.03 -7.90
CA ILE A 27 -4.41 7.54 -9.16
C ILE A 27 -5.59 7.91 -10.05
N ARG A 28 -5.52 9.10 -10.65
CA ARG A 28 -6.50 9.59 -11.59
C ARG A 28 -6.35 8.83 -12.91
N PRO A 29 -7.42 8.18 -13.40
CA PRO A 29 -7.37 7.51 -14.70
C PRO A 29 -7.05 8.52 -15.80
N GLU A 30 -6.26 8.10 -16.79
CA GLU A 30 -5.77 8.95 -17.89
C GLU A 30 -4.87 10.12 -17.44
N GLY A 31 -4.52 10.19 -16.15
CA GLY A 31 -3.63 11.19 -15.58
C GLY A 31 -2.14 10.94 -15.87
N PRO A 32 -1.26 11.90 -15.54
CA PRO A 32 0.19 11.78 -15.72
C PRO A 32 0.76 10.57 -14.98
N ALA A 33 0.31 10.31 -13.75
CA ALA A 33 0.73 9.17 -12.95
C ALA A 33 0.27 7.81 -13.51
N ASP A 34 -0.95 7.74 -14.04
CA ASP A 34 -1.48 6.54 -14.69
C ASP A 34 -0.69 6.22 -15.98
N ARG A 35 -0.44 7.25 -16.80
CA ARG A 35 0.42 7.13 -17.99
C ARG A 35 1.87 6.74 -17.66
N ALA A 36 2.35 7.11 -16.48
CA ALA A 36 3.66 6.68 -15.98
C ALA A 36 3.66 5.22 -15.47
N GLY A 37 2.50 4.57 -15.34
CA GLY A 37 2.37 3.21 -14.84
C GLY A 37 2.45 3.08 -13.32
N LEU A 38 2.29 4.20 -12.60
CA LEU A 38 2.13 4.20 -11.15
C LEU A 38 0.84 3.46 -10.80
N LYS A 39 0.84 2.74 -9.69
CA LYS A 39 -0.34 2.03 -9.19
C LYS A 39 -0.65 2.42 -7.75
N PRO A 40 -1.93 2.35 -7.34
CA PRO A 40 -2.25 2.41 -5.93
C PRO A 40 -1.45 1.33 -5.18
N TYR A 41 -1.10 1.62 -3.94
CA TYR A 41 -0.27 0.80 -3.04
C TYR A 41 1.23 0.78 -3.36
N ASP A 42 1.69 1.51 -4.38
CA ASP A 42 3.12 1.66 -4.60
C ASP A 42 3.76 2.48 -3.46
N ARG A 43 4.85 1.96 -2.87
CA ARG A 43 5.61 2.68 -1.83
C ARG A 43 6.64 3.59 -2.48
N ILE A 44 6.64 4.88 -2.15
CA ILE A 44 7.59 5.86 -2.66
C ILE A 44 8.88 5.80 -1.83
N LEU A 45 9.97 5.39 -2.48
CA LEU A 45 11.31 5.30 -1.89
C LEU A 45 12.15 6.55 -2.15
N GLN A 46 11.90 7.23 -3.27
CA GLN A 46 12.63 8.44 -3.66
C GLN A 46 11.71 9.36 -4.47
N VAL A 47 11.85 10.67 -4.22
CA VAL A 47 11.25 11.73 -5.02
C VAL A 47 12.38 12.58 -5.60
N ASN A 48 12.43 12.69 -6.92
CA ASN A 48 13.53 13.25 -7.69
C ASN A 48 14.89 12.64 -7.30
N HIS A 49 15.70 13.39 -6.57
CA HIS A 49 17.01 12.97 -6.07
C HIS A 49 17.05 12.79 -4.55
N VAL A 50 15.91 12.90 -3.88
CA VAL A 50 15.79 12.85 -2.41
C VAL A 50 15.15 11.53 -2.00
N ARG A 51 15.84 10.77 -1.14
CA ARG A 51 15.31 9.50 -0.60
C ARG A 51 14.23 9.78 0.43
N THR A 52 13.01 9.35 0.15
CA THR A 52 11.80 9.59 0.94
C THR A 52 11.31 8.33 1.66
N ARG A 53 12.14 7.29 1.77
CA ARG A 53 11.76 6.02 2.40
C ARG A 53 11.28 6.18 3.84
N ASP A 54 11.90 7.10 4.58
CA ASP A 54 11.64 7.36 6.01
C ASP A 54 10.88 8.69 6.21
N PHE A 55 10.31 9.25 5.14
CA PHE A 55 9.59 10.52 5.15
C PHE A 55 8.09 10.29 5.35
N ASP A 56 7.43 11.27 5.94
CA ASP A 56 5.98 11.35 6.06
C ASP A 56 5.40 12.23 4.92
N CYS A 57 4.09 12.22 4.74
CA CYS A 57 3.39 12.96 3.70
C CYS A 57 3.69 14.46 3.77
N CYS A 58 3.82 15.01 4.99
CA CYS A 58 4.20 16.40 5.24
C CYS A 58 5.55 16.77 4.62
N LEU A 59 6.47 15.81 4.49
CA LEU A 59 7.80 16.01 3.91
C LEU A 59 7.85 15.64 2.43
N ALA A 60 7.02 14.68 1.99
CA ALA A 60 6.99 14.25 0.60
C ALA A 60 6.19 15.19 -0.31
N VAL A 61 5.05 15.71 0.16
CA VAL A 61 4.20 16.66 -0.58
C VAL A 61 5.01 17.86 -1.09
N PRO A 62 5.77 18.60 -0.25
CA PRO A 62 6.55 19.74 -0.75
C PRO A 62 7.59 19.32 -1.79
N LEU A 63 8.24 18.16 -1.66
CA LEU A 63 9.19 17.67 -2.68
C LEU A 63 8.53 17.36 -4.02
N ILE A 64 7.29 16.87 -3.98
CA ILE A 64 6.49 16.59 -5.18
C ILE A 64 6.05 17.91 -5.82
N THR A 65 5.59 18.87 -5.02
CA THR A 65 5.18 20.19 -5.50
C THR A 65 6.36 20.98 -6.07
N GLU A 66 7.53 20.95 -5.41
CA GLU A 66 8.77 21.60 -5.87
C GLU A 66 9.33 20.98 -7.17
N ALA A 67 8.93 19.76 -7.52
CA ALA A 67 9.35 19.11 -8.76
C ALA A 67 8.88 19.85 -10.02
N GLY A 68 7.88 20.73 -9.91
CA GLY A 68 7.37 21.52 -11.03
C GLY A 68 6.84 20.63 -12.16
N ASP A 69 7.39 20.73 -13.36
CA ASP A 69 6.86 20.03 -14.54
C ASP A 69 7.27 18.55 -14.65
N LYS A 70 8.33 18.15 -13.93
CA LYS A 70 8.94 16.82 -14.01
C LYS A 70 9.13 16.24 -12.62
N LEU A 71 8.40 15.17 -12.34
CA LEU A 71 8.53 14.38 -11.12
C LEU A 71 9.14 13.02 -11.44
N GLU A 72 10.28 12.72 -10.84
CA GLU A 72 10.89 11.39 -10.91
C GLU A 72 10.63 10.65 -9.60
N LEU A 73 10.04 9.45 -9.67
CA LEU A 73 9.73 8.65 -8.47
C LEU A 73 10.43 7.31 -8.56
N VAL A 74 11.05 6.88 -7.46
CA VAL A 74 11.48 5.49 -7.29
C VAL A 74 10.48 4.84 -6.36
N ILE A 75 9.79 3.81 -6.84
CA ILE A 75 8.78 3.09 -6.07
C ILE A 75 9.15 1.62 -5.86
N SER A 76 8.61 1.04 -4.79
CA SER A 76 8.66 -0.40 -4.53
C SER A 76 7.25 -0.96 -4.54
N ARG A 77 6.99 -1.83 -5.51
CA ARG A 77 5.73 -2.56 -5.64
C ARG A 77 5.89 -3.96 -5.05
N ASN A 78 5.24 -4.21 -3.91
CA ASN A 78 5.20 -5.56 -3.33
C ASN A 78 3.88 -6.25 -3.75
N PRO A 79 3.91 -7.33 -4.55
CA PRO A 79 2.69 -8.03 -4.97
C PRO A 79 1.87 -8.59 -3.79
N LEU A 80 2.51 -8.84 -2.64
CA LEU A 80 1.84 -9.25 -1.40
C LEU A 80 1.11 -8.09 -0.70
N ALA A 81 1.56 -6.84 -0.87
CA ALA A 81 0.91 -5.68 -0.24
C ALA A 81 -0.49 -5.41 -0.81
N GLN A 82 -0.75 -5.81 -2.05
CA GLN A 82 -2.10 -5.76 -2.63
C GLN A 82 -3.08 -6.75 -1.97
N GLN A 83 -2.58 -7.81 -1.32
CA GLN A 83 -3.40 -8.80 -0.62
C GLN A 83 -3.75 -8.31 0.80
N LEU A 84 -2.77 -7.75 1.52
CA LEU A 84 -2.92 -7.32 2.92
C LEU A 84 -3.94 -6.20 3.16
N ASN A 85 -4.31 -5.43 2.12
CA ASN A 85 -5.37 -4.42 2.22
C ASN A 85 -6.79 -5.00 2.10
N HIS A 86 -6.96 -6.29 1.77
CA HIS A 86 -8.24 -6.97 1.98
C HIS A 86 -8.44 -7.42 3.43
N GLU A 87 -7.38 -7.38 4.24
CA GLU A 87 -7.38 -7.80 5.65
C GLU A 87 -7.28 -6.63 6.64
N GLN A 88 -6.96 -5.41 6.18
CA GLN A 88 -6.90 -4.21 7.03
C GLN A 88 -8.21 -3.43 7.15
N ASP A 89 -9.27 -3.81 6.43
CA ASP A 89 -10.64 -3.34 6.70
C ASP A 89 -11.26 -4.01 7.95
N CYS A 90 -10.60 -5.02 8.53
CA CYS A 90 -11.11 -5.76 9.69
C CYS A 90 -10.56 -5.29 11.06
N LEU A 91 -9.79 -4.18 11.13
CA LEU A 91 -9.20 -3.70 12.39
C LEU A 91 -9.87 -2.46 12.99
N ASP A 92 -11.10 -2.13 12.58
CA ASP A 92 -11.91 -1.10 13.26
C ASP A 92 -13.28 -1.57 13.80
N GLN A 93 -13.73 -2.82 13.59
CA GLN A 93 -15.01 -3.27 14.18
C GLN A 93 -15.05 -4.72 14.65
N ASP A 94 -14.04 -5.23 15.37
CA ASP A 94 -14.27 -6.31 16.35
C ASP A 94 -13.07 -6.52 17.29
N GLN A 95 -12.86 -5.61 18.26
CA GLN A 95 -12.02 -5.92 19.43
C GLN A 95 -12.77 -6.76 20.49
N GLY A 96 -13.83 -7.48 20.11
CA GLY A 96 -14.72 -8.17 21.05
C GLY A 96 -14.51 -9.68 21.16
N LEU A 97 -14.13 -10.37 20.07
CA LEU A 97 -14.22 -11.83 20.01
C LEU A 97 -12.89 -12.59 20.08
N LEU A 98 -11.73 -11.94 19.91
CA LEU A 98 -10.45 -12.67 19.95
C LEU A 98 -9.91 -12.86 21.38
N ILE A 99 -10.29 -12.01 22.34
CA ILE A 99 -9.82 -12.10 23.73
C ILE A 99 -10.58 -13.20 24.50
N SER A 100 -11.84 -13.49 24.14
CA SER A 100 -12.65 -14.55 24.77
C SER A 100 -12.25 -15.97 24.32
N ALA A 101 -11.69 -16.11 23.11
CA ALA A 101 -11.23 -17.41 22.59
C ALA A 101 -9.97 -17.95 23.30
N LEU A 102 -9.13 -17.07 23.87
CA LEU A 102 -7.91 -17.47 24.58
C LEU A 102 -8.15 -17.88 26.05
N GLN A 103 -9.33 -17.60 26.61
CA GLN A 103 -9.67 -17.99 28.00
C GLN A 103 -10.48 -19.29 28.09
N SER A 104 -10.96 -19.84 26.97
CA SER A 104 -11.72 -21.09 26.96
C SER A 104 -10.85 -22.25 26.49
N ASN A 105 -9.81 -22.54 27.29
CA ASN A 105 -9.19 -23.86 27.27
C ASN A 105 -10.23 -24.91 27.68
N SER A 106 -10.87 -25.54 26.70
CA SER A 106 -11.12 -26.99 26.69
C SER A 106 -12.04 -27.37 25.52
N ARG A 107 -11.59 -28.39 24.77
CA ARG A 107 -12.37 -29.39 24.03
C ARG A 107 -12.70 -29.13 22.54
N GLU A 108 -11.93 -29.87 21.73
CA GLU A 108 -12.37 -30.77 20.63
C GLU A 108 -12.24 -30.28 19.17
N HIS A 109 -11.37 -31.02 18.46
CA HIS A 109 -11.45 -31.47 17.07
C HIS A 109 -10.72 -30.75 15.92
N HIS A 110 -9.85 -31.55 15.30
CA HIS A 110 -9.00 -31.34 14.13
C HIS A 110 -9.80 -31.12 12.84
N HIS A 111 -9.24 -30.37 11.88
CA HIS A 111 -9.01 -30.81 10.49
C HIS A 111 -8.10 -29.83 9.75
N TYR A 112 -6.98 -30.33 9.23
CA TYR A 112 -6.08 -29.64 8.30
C TYR A 112 -6.00 -30.49 7.03
N THR A 113 -6.31 -29.93 5.86
CA THR A 113 -6.19 -30.62 4.59
C THR A 113 -4.99 -30.10 3.80
N THR A 114 -3.86 -30.81 3.93
CA THR A 114 -2.73 -30.74 2.98
C THR A 114 -2.92 -31.85 1.96
N THR A 115 -3.08 -31.53 0.67
CA THR A 115 -3.14 -32.57 -0.38
C THR A 115 -1.84 -32.59 -1.19
N THR A 116 -1.11 -33.69 -1.10
CA THR A 116 0.03 -34.02 -1.96
C THR A 116 0.13 -35.54 -2.03
N ARG A 117 -0.20 -36.14 -3.19
CA ARG A 117 0.46 -37.36 -3.69
C ARG A 117 0.04 -37.70 -5.13
N ALA A 118 0.97 -38.28 -5.88
CA ALA A 118 0.91 -38.65 -7.29
C ALA A 118 0.63 -40.15 -7.53
N MET A 119 0.24 -40.48 -8.80
CA MET A 119 0.25 -41.81 -9.51
C MET A 119 -0.89 -42.78 -9.12
N ASP A 120 -1.60 -43.57 -9.94
CA ASP A 120 -1.56 -44.13 -11.33
C ASP A 120 -3.06 -44.41 -11.73
N LEU A 121 -3.52 -44.31 -12.98
CA LEU A 121 -3.38 -45.25 -14.12
C LEU A 121 -3.59 -44.52 -15.46
#